data_AF-A0A1Y4IX27-F1
#
_entry.id   AF-A0A1Y4IX27-F1
#
_cell.length_a   1.000
_cell.length_b   1.000
_cell.length_c   1.000
_cell.angle_alpha   90.00
_cell.angle_beta   90.00
_cell.angle_gamma   90.00
#
_symmetry.space_group_name_H-M   'P 1'
#
loop_
_entity.id
_entity.type
_entity.pdbx_description
1 polymer ?
#
loop_
_entity_poly.entity_id
_entity_poly.type
_entity_poly.pdbx_seq_one_letter_code
_entity_poly.pdbx_strand_id
1 'polypeptide(L)'
;MDVSVLELAAGFAIALVLMVAEYLLCTKLKNPLWGGIIPCLILAGTIWVFSSGAVPLEMRYLFQFIVLNTLFFGDWGTGRDKYQKLQQKEMEQMRVKDL
;
A
#
# COMPACT_ATOMS: atom_id res chain seq x y z
N MET A 1 12.75 -33.17 -4.77
CA MET A 1 11.81 -32.03 -4.82
C MET A 1 12.67 -30.81 -4.93
N ASP A 2 12.72 -30.24 -6.13
CA ASP A 2 13.68 -29.21 -6.51
C ASP A 2 13.33 -27.90 -5.82
N VAL A 3 14.35 -27.20 -5.31
CA VAL A 3 14.24 -25.95 -4.55
C VAL A 3 13.35 -24.92 -5.27
N SER A 4 13.35 -24.95 -6.61
CA SER A 4 12.53 -24.13 -7.50
C SER A 4 11.02 -24.26 -7.25
N VAL A 5 10.51 -25.45 -6.94
CA VAL A 5 9.07 -25.67 -6.70
C VAL A 5 8.66 -25.12 -5.34
N LEU A 6 9.57 -25.19 -4.35
CA LEU A 6 9.34 -24.68 -3.00
C LEU A 6 9.36 -23.14 -2.99
N GLU A 7 10.26 -22.52 -3.75
CA GLU A 7 10.29 -21.06 -3.95
C GLU A 7 9.05 -20.56 -4.69
N LEU A 8 8.61 -21.28 -5.72
CA LEU A 8 7.40 -20.93 -6.47
C LEU A 8 6.14 -21.03 -5.59
N ALA A 9 6.05 -22.09 -4.78
CA ALA A 9 4.97 -22.28 -3.82
C ALA A 9 4.97 -21.22 -2.70
N ALA A 10 6.16 -20.86 -2.19
CA ALA A 10 6.31 -19.81 -1.20
C ALA A 10 5.92 -18.43 -1.77
N GLY A 11 6.35 -18.12 -3.00
CA GLY A 11 5.94 -16.91 -3.70
C GLY A 11 4.43 -16.83 -3.90
N PHE A 12 3.80 -17.94 -4.28
CA PHE A 12 2.34 -18.02 -4.44
C PHE A 12 1.61 -17.82 -3.11
N ALA A 13 2.11 -18.43 -2.02
CA ALA A 13 1.54 -18.26 -0.69
C ALA A 13 1.64 -16.80 -0.21
N ILE A 14 2.79 -16.15 -0.41
CA ILE A 14 3.00 -14.74 -0.07
C ILE A 14 2.07 -13.84 -0.90
N ALA A 15 1.94 -14.08 -2.21
CA ALA A 15 1.03 -13.34 -3.07
C ALA A 15 -0.43 -13.49 -2.65
N LEU A 16 -0.86 -14.69 -2.27
CA LEU A 16 -2.22 -14.98 -1.82
C LEU A 16 -2.51 -14.29 -0.47
N VAL A 17 -1.55 -14.30 0.46
CA VAL A 17 -1.65 -13.56 1.73
C VAL A 17 -1.72 -12.05 1.50
N LEU A 18 -0.90 -11.50 0.61
CA LEU A 18 -0.95 -10.08 0.23
C LEU A 18 -2.29 -9.72 -0.39
N MET A 19 -2.80 -10.56 -1.31
CA MET A 19 -4.08 -10.32 -1.97
C MET A 19 -5.26 -10.41 -0.99
N VAL A 20 -5.24 -11.35 -0.05
CA VAL A 20 -6.25 -11.47 1.02
C VAL A 20 -6.15 -10.31 2.01
N ALA A 21 -4.93 -9.88 2.34
CA ALA A 21 -4.70 -8.71 3.18
C ALA A 21 -5.22 -7.43 2.49
N GLU A 22 -4.88 -7.18 1.22
CA GLU A 22 -5.43 -6.07 0.43
C GLU A 22 -6.95 -6.14 0.33
N TYR A 23 -7.50 -7.32 0.05
CA TYR A 23 -8.94 -7.51 -0.04
C TYR A 23 -9.61 -7.20 1.29
N LEU A 24 -9.12 -7.72 2.42
CA LEU A 24 -9.63 -7.43 3.76
C LEU A 24 -9.46 -5.95 4.12
N LEU A 25 -8.33 -5.33 3.79
CA LEU A 25 -8.09 -3.90 4.02
C LEU A 25 -9.07 -3.03 3.22
N CYS A 26 -9.23 -3.31 1.92
CA CYS A 26 -10.10 -2.54 1.03
C CYS A 26 -11.59 -2.78 1.29
N THR A 27 -12.01 -3.99 1.68
CA THR A 27 -13.44 -4.33 1.87
C THR A 27 -13.94 -4.16 3.30
N LYS A 28 -13.15 -4.48 4.33
CA LYS A 28 -13.61 -4.38 5.73
C LYS A 28 -13.35 -3.03 6.37
N LEU A 29 -12.35 -2.29 5.90
CA LEU A 29 -11.93 -1.04 6.52
C LEU A 29 -12.20 0.12 5.56
N LYS A 30 -13.47 0.55 5.56
CA LYS A 30 -13.99 1.81 4.98
C LYS A 30 -13.40 3.05 5.67
N ASN A 31 -12.13 2.99 6.09
CA ASN A 31 -11.45 3.98 6.91
C ASN A 31 -10.19 4.48 6.17
N PRO A 32 -10.11 5.77 5.81
CA PRO A 32 -9.02 6.38 5.02
C PRO A 32 -7.62 6.27 5.63
N LEU A 33 -7.49 5.79 6.88
CA LEU A 33 -6.21 5.55 7.55
C LEU A 33 -5.39 4.42 6.90
N TRP A 34 -6.05 3.42 6.29
CA TRP A 34 -5.36 2.28 5.68
C TRP A 34 -4.64 2.62 4.37
N GLY A 35 -5.10 3.63 3.66
CA GLY A 35 -4.40 4.15 2.49
C GLY A 35 -2.99 4.64 2.82
N GLY A 36 -2.72 5.05 4.07
CA GLY A 36 -1.40 5.53 4.50
C GLY A 36 -0.54 4.44 5.16
N ILE A 37 -1.18 3.42 5.73
CA ILE A 37 -0.50 2.26 6.30
C ILE A 37 0.19 1.44 5.21
N ILE A 38 -0.43 1.32 4.02
CA ILE A 38 0.14 0.60 2.88
C ILE A 38 1.48 1.23 2.39
N PRO A 39 1.57 2.53 2.09
CA PRO A 39 2.84 3.21 1.79
C PRO A 39 3.89 3.05 2.89
N CYS A 40 3.49 3.11 4.16
CA CYS A 40 4.39 2.92 5.29
C CYS A 40 4.92 1.48 5.39
N LEU A 41 4.09 0.47 5.13
CA LEU A 41 4.50 -0.94 5.10
C LEU A 41 5.42 -1.22 3.92
N ILE A 42 5.15 -0.63 2.75
CA ILE A 42 6.03 -0.71 1.59
C ILE A 42 7.39 -0.10 1.94
N LEU A 43 7.43 1.10 2.52
CA LEU A 43 8.68 1.72 3.01
C LEU A 43 9.44 0.81 3.96
N ALA A 44 8.78 0.30 5.01
CA ALA A 44 9.41 -0.60 5.98
C ALA A 44 9.96 -1.87 5.33
N GLY A 45 9.21 -2.47 4.39
CA GLY A 45 9.63 -3.62 3.62
C GLY A 45 10.86 -3.33 2.74
N THR A 46 10.91 -2.16 2.10
CA THR A 46 12.09 -1.76 1.32
C THR A 46 13.33 -1.60 2.19
N ILE A 47 13.20 -0.95 3.35
CA ILE A 47 14.29 -0.78 4.31
C ILE A 47 14.79 -2.15 4.79
N TRP A 48 13.88 -3.07 5.08
CA TRP A 48 14.23 -4.44 5.48
C TRP A 48 15.00 -5.19 4.37
N VAL A 49 14.53 -5.12 3.12
CA VAL A 49 15.18 -5.76 1.98
C VAL A 49 16.61 -5.24 1.79
N PHE A 50 16.80 -3.93 1.85
CA PHE A 50 18.15 -3.34 1.76
C PHE A 50 19.02 -3.65 2.98
N SER A 51 18.44 -3.67 4.19
CA SER A 51 19.16 -3.99 5.43
C SER A 51 19.56 -5.47 5.52
N SER A 52 18.80 -6.37 4.88
CA SER A 52 19.08 -7.80 4.87
C SER A 52 20.23 -8.19 3.94
N GLY A 53 20.73 -7.25 3.13
CA GLY A 53 21.77 -7.51 2.13
C GLY A 53 21.28 -8.34 0.94
N ALA A 54 19.99 -8.67 0.86
CA ALA A 54 19.40 -9.43 -0.24
C ALA A 54 19.47 -8.69 -1.59
N VAL A 55 19.53 -7.35 -1.56
CA VAL A 55 19.67 -6.50 -2.75
C VAL A 55 20.86 -5.57 -2.55
N PRO A 56 21.81 -5.51 -3.51
CA PRO A 56 22.92 -4.58 -3.43
C PRO A 56 22.41 -3.13 -3.43
N LEU A 57 22.99 -2.30 -2.56
CA LEU A 57 22.77 -0.84 -2.47
C LEU A 57 23.37 -0.10 -3.66
N GLU A 58 23.04 -0.55 -4.86
CA GLU A 58 23.45 0.08 -6.12
C GLU A 58 22.44 1.15 -6.51
N MET A 59 22.94 2.28 -7.02
CA MET A 59 22.12 3.42 -7.45
C MET A 59 21.02 3.02 -8.45
N ARG A 60 21.28 2.00 -9.26
CA ARG A 60 20.32 1.46 -10.24
C ARG A 60 19.07 0.87 -9.59
N TYR A 61 19.19 0.19 -8.44
CA TYR A 61 18.06 -0.39 -7.71
C TYR A 61 17.40 0.64 -6.79
N LEU A 62 18.20 1.48 -6.13
CA LEU A 62 17.71 2.56 -5.28
C LEU A 62 16.79 3.52 -6.04
N PHE A 63 17.14 3.88 -7.27
CA PHE A 63 16.32 4.78 -8.09
C PHE A 63 14.90 4.23 -8.32
N GLN A 64 14.78 2.95 -8.64
CA GLN A 64 13.49 2.30 -8.89
C GLN A 64 12.63 2.30 -7.62
N PHE A 65 13.24 2.00 -6.47
CA PHE A 65 12.55 2.02 -5.18
C PHE A 65 12.12 3.42 -4.74
N ILE A 66 12.94 4.44 -4.98
CA ILE A 66 12.59 5.84 -4.67
C ILE A 66 11.41 6.30 -5.52
N VAL A 67 11.43 6.00 -6.82
CA VAL A 67 10.33 6.35 -7.74
C VAL A 67 9.04 5.65 -7.32
N LEU A 68 9.08 4.35 -7.02
CA LEU A 68 7.94 3.58 -6.54
C LEU A 68 7.36 4.15 -5.24
N ASN A 69 8.21 4.40 -4.22
CA ASN A 69 7.74 4.97 -2.96
C ASN A 69 7.14 6.36 -3.15
N THR A 70 7.74 7.19 -4.01
CA THR A 70 7.24 8.55 -4.27
C THR A 70 5.87 8.52 -4.95
N LEU A 71 5.67 7.64 -5.94
CA LEU A 71 4.37 7.47 -6.60
C LEU A 71 3.29 6.99 -5.61
N PHE A 72 3.60 5.97 -4.81
CA PHE A 72 2.67 5.45 -3.80
C PHE A 72 2.29 6.50 -2.75
N PHE A 73 3.24 7.31 -2.28
CA PHE A 73 2.95 8.42 -1.37
C PHE A 73 2.14 9.54 -2.03
N GLY A 74 2.42 9.85 -3.30
CA GLY A 74 1.68 10.85 -4.07
C GLY A 74 0.22 10.46 -4.32
N ASP A 75 -0.01 9.20 -4.72
CA ASP A 75 -1.36 8.65 -4.90
C ASP A 75 -2.12 8.59 -3.58
N TRP A 76 -1.45 8.26 -2.47
CA TRP A 76 -2.07 8.32 -1.15
C TRP A 76 -2.50 9.75 -0.78
N GLY A 77 -1.62 10.74 -0.95
CA GLY A 77 -1.93 12.15 -0.68
C GLY A 77 -3.13 12.65 -1.50
N THR A 78 -3.17 12.28 -2.78
CA THR A 78 -4.28 12.63 -3.69
C THR A 78 -5.58 11.90 -3.33
N GLY A 79 -5.50 10.64 -2.90
CA GLY A 79 -6.63 9.86 -2.41
C GLY A 79 -7.25 10.45 -1.13
N ARG A 80 -6.41 10.96 -0.23
CA ARG A 80 -6.80 11.69 1.00
C ARG A 80 -7.63 12.93 0.68
N ASP A 81 -7.17 13.76 -0.26
CA ASP A 81 -7.86 14.99 -0.67
C ASP A 81 -9.24 14.69 -1.27
N LYS A 82 -9.34 13.68 -2.13
CA LYS A 82 -10.63 13.21 -2.66
C LYS A 82 -11.59 12.72 -1.59
N TYR A 83 -11.10 11.94 -0.62
CA TYR A 83 -11.95 11.41 0.45
C TYR A 83 -12.48 12.52 1.36
N GLN A 84 -11.63 13.49 1.70
CA GLN A 84 -12.02 14.63 2.53
C GLN A 84 -13.10 15.48 1.84
N LYS A 85 -12.96 15.72 0.53
CA LYS A 85 -13.98 16.41 -0.28
C LYS A 85 -15.30 15.65 -0.35
N LEU A 86 -15.26 14.33 -0.39
CA LEU A 86 -16.46 13.49 -0.41
C LEU A 86 -17.21 13.54 0.93
N GLN A 87 -16.48 13.41 2.05
CA GLN A 87 -17.04 13.55 3.40
C GLN A 87 -17.66 14.93 3.62
N GLN A 88 -17.01 15.98 3.13
CA GLN A 88 -17.53 17.35 3.25
C GLN A 88 -18.84 17.54 2.48
N LYS A 89 -18.96 16.93 1.28
CA LYS A 89 -20.20 16.92 0.51
C LYS A 89 -21.32 16.11 1.18
N GLU A 90 -21.01 14.97 1.78
CA GLU A 90 -22.00 14.18 2.52
C GLU A 90 -22.54 14.97 3.75
N MET A 91 -21.66 15.65 4.48
CA MET A 91 -22.06 16.50 5.61
C MET A 91 -22.93 17.68 5.18
N GLU A 92 -22.61 18.32 4.05
CA GLU A 92 -23.44 19.40 3.49
C GLU A 92 -24.84 18.89 3.09
N GLN A 93 -24.92 17.73 2.45
CA GLN A 93 -26.21 17.13 2.09
C GLN A 93 -27.05 16.75 3.31
N MET A 94 -26.43 16.29 4.40
CA MET A 94 -27.14 16.05 5.66
C MET A 94 -27.62 17.36 6.29
N ARG A 95 -26.80 18.42 6.28
CA ARG A 95 -27.21 19.76 6.77
C ARG A 95 -28.39 20.36 6.01
N VAL A 96 -28.47 20.14 4.69
CA VAL A 96 -29.55 20.66 3.85
C VAL A 96 -30.85 19.86 4.03
N LYS A 97 -30.77 18.58 4.41
CA LYS A 97 -31.94 17.74 4.69
C LYS A 97 -32.55 17.97 6.08
N ASP A 98 -31.78 18.49 7.03
CA ASP A 98 -32.25 18.82 8.38
C ASP A 98 -32.89 20.22 8.50
N LEU A 99 -32.80 21.06 7.46
CA LEU A 99 -33.43 22.38 7.33
C LEU A 99 -34.77 22.28 6.58
#